data_AF-A0A956U0M5-F1
#
_entry.id   AF-A0A956U0M5-F1
#
_cell.length_a   1.000
_cell.length_b   1.000
_cell.length_c   1.000
_cell.angle_alpha   90.00
_cell.angle_beta   90.00
_cell.angle_gamma   90.00
#
_symmetry.space_group_name_H-M   'P 1'
#
loop_
_entity.id
_entity.type
_entity.pdbx_description
1 polymer ?
#
loop_
_entity_poly.entity_id
_entity_poly.type
_entity_poly.pdbx_seq_one_letter_code
_entity_poly.pdbx_strand_id
1 'polypeptide(L)' 'MSASLIPLAQDIWTAVSSQGFLGMDVGARMTVVRLASGFLLVHSPVRPTDALKNELSALGEV' A
#
# COMPACT_ATOMS: atom_id res chain seq x y z
N MET A 1 -11.31 6.34 -6.18
CA MET A 1 -9.93 6.54 -6.67
C MET A 1 -9.13 5.30 -6.35
N SER A 2 -8.28 4.84 -7.28
CA SER A 2 -7.41 3.68 -7.10
C SER A 2 -6.22 4.08 -6.22
N ALA A 3 -5.81 3.21 -5.29
CA ALA A 3 -4.68 3.47 -4.41
C ALA A 3 -3.33 3.25 -5.14
N SER A 4 -2.39 4.19 -5.00
CA SER A 4 -1.00 4.10 -5.51
C SER A 4 -0.01 4.37 -4.37
N LEU A 5 1.21 3.87 -4.51
CA LEU A 5 2.29 4.04 -3.53
C LEU A 5 2.84 5.46 -3.57
N ILE A 6 2.83 6.11 -2.41
CA ILE A 6 3.38 7.45 -2.18
C ILE A 6 4.58 7.30 -1.24
N PRO A 7 5.79 7.77 -1.62
CA PRO A 7 6.95 7.75 -0.73
C PRO A 7 6.68 8.54 0.55
N LEU A 8 7.00 7.95 1.70
CA LEU A 8 6.91 8.60 3.00
C LEU A 8 8.31 8.84 3.59
N ALA A 9 9.21 7.88 3.41
CA ALA A 9 10.62 7.97 3.80
C ALA A 9 11.45 7.00 2.93
N GLN A 10 12.77 6.95 3.17
CA GLN A 10 13.62 5.94 2.57
C GLN A 10 13.07 4.55 2.88
N ASP A 11 12.82 3.76 1.83
CA ASP A 11 12.28 2.39 1.93
C ASP A 11 10.90 2.26 2.59
N ILE A 12 10.15 3.36 2.70
CA ILE A 12 8.80 3.38 3.30
C ILE A 12 7.82 4.12 2.39
N TRP A 13 6.71 3.47 2.06
CA TRP A 13 5.63 4.02 1.24
C TRP A 13 4.28 3.87 1.93
N THR A 14 3.31 4.69 1.53
CA THR A 14 1.91 4.52 1.92
C THR A 14 0.99 4.56 0.72
N ALA A 15 -0.15 3.89 0.81
CA ALA A 15 -1.23 4.00 -0.17
C ALA A 15 -2.55 4.26 0.57
N VAL A 16 -3.39 5.12 0.00
CA VAL A 16 -4.69 5.47 0.58
C VAL A 16 -5.79 5.04 -0.39
N SER A 17 -6.84 4.42 0.14
CA SER A 17 -8.05 4.05 -0.59
C SER A 17 -9.26 4.66 0.09
N SER A 18 -10.30 4.99 -0.68
CA SER A 18 -11.64 5.15 -0.11
C SER A 18 -12.11 3.80 0.44
N GLN A 19 -12.75 3.81 1.59
CA GLN A 19 -13.26 2.61 2.24
C GLN A 19 -14.50 2.98 3.05
N GLY A 20 -15.63 2.42 2.63
CA GLY A 20 -16.89 2.56 3.35
C GLY A 20 -16.93 1.70 4.61
N PHE A 21 -17.46 2.27 5.69
CA PHE A 21 -17.85 1.57 6.91
C PHE A 21 -19.14 2.19 7.46
N LEU A 22 -20.20 1.39 7.61
CA LEU A 22 -21.52 1.84 8.08
C LEU A 22 -22.09 3.07 7.33
N GLY A 23 -21.89 3.12 6.01
CA GLY A 23 -22.38 4.22 5.17
C GLY A 23 -21.53 5.50 5.19
N MET A 24 -20.42 5.52 5.94
CA MET A 24 -19.45 6.62 5.97
C MET A 24 -18.17 6.22 5.22
N ASP A 25 -17.58 7.13 4.46
CA ASP A 25 -16.22 6.93 3.95
C ASP A 25 -15.21 7.28 5.05
N VAL A 26 -14.58 6.25 5.60
CA VAL A 26 -13.55 6.39 6.65
C VAL A 26 -12.14 6.30 6.08
N GLY A 27 -12.03 5.96 4.78
CA GLY A 27 -10.77 5.68 4.12
C GLY A 27 -10.02 4.48 4.71
N ALA A 28 -8.94 4.08 4.03
CA ALA A 28 -7.99 3.09 4.51
C ALA A 28 -6.58 3.49 4.10
N ARG A 29 -5.60 3.18 4.96
CA ARG A 29 -4.17 3.42 4.70
C ARG A 29 -3.39 2.12 4.83
N MET A 30 -2.67 1.78 3.78
CA MET A 30 -1.66 0.74 3.77
C MET A 30 -0.28 1.37 3.94
N THR A 31 0.62 0.70 4.65
CA THR A 31 2.04 1.05 4.73
C THR A 31 2.87 -0.10 4.19
N VAL A 32 3.88 0.22 3.40
CA VAL A 32 4.82 -0.73 2.81
C VAL A 32 6.21 -0.36 3.28
N VAL A 33 6.96 -1.34 3.79
CA VAL A 33 8.35 -1.16 4.20
C VAL A 33 9.21 -2.17 3.46
N ARG A 34 10.23 -1.72 2.74
CA ARG A 34 11.24 -2.63 2.20
C ARG A 34 12.24 -2.97 3.31
N LEU A 35 12.35 -4.26 3.61
CA LEU A 35 13.28 -4.79 4.60
C LEU A 35 14.69 -4.90 4.01
N ALA A 36 15.70 -4.98 4.86
CA ALA A 36 17.09 -5.17 4.43
C ALA A 36 17.31 -6.48 3.64
N SER A 37 16.42 -7.46 3.81
CA SER A 37 16.41 -8.71 3.02
C SER A 37 15.93 -8.53 1.57
N GLY A 38 15.38 -7.36 1.21
CA GLY A 38 14.76 -7.10 -0.08
C GLY A 38 13.27 -7.42 -0.16
N PHE A 39 12.71 -8.10 0.85
CA PHE A 39 11.27 -8.36 0.98
C PHE A 39 10.50 -7.13 1.44
N LEU A 40 9.19 -7.12 1.22
CA LEU A 40 8.27 -6.06 1.60
C LEU A 40 7.39 -6.50 2.76
N LEU A 41 7.41 -5.74 3.85
CA LEU A 41 6.35 -5.82 4.85
C LEU A 41 5.18 -4.95 4.39
N VAL A 42 3.99 -5.53 4.27
CA VAL A 42 2.74 -4.81 3.97
C VAL A 42 1.85 -4.81 5.21
N HIS A 43 1.64 -3.61 5.78
CA HIS A 43 0.79 -3.41 6.96
C HIS A 43 -0.55 -2.78 6.57
N SER A 44 -1.65 -3.33 7.08
CA SER A 44 -3.03 -2.91 6.82
C SER A 44 -3.34 -2.78 5.31
N PRO A 45 -3.27 -3.89 4.54
CA PRO A 45 -3.42 -3.84 3.10
C PRO A 45 -4.76 -3.25 2.68
N VAL A 46 -4.70 -2.31 1.73
CA VAL A 46 -5.89 -1.87 0.99
C VAL A 46 -6.23 -2.89 -0.10
N ARG A 47 -7.42 -2.79 -0.69
CA ARG A 47 -7.84 -3.70 -1.76
C ARG A 47 -6.80 -3.68 -2.91
N PRO A 48 -6.19 -4.83 -3.23
CA PRO A 48 -5.15 -4.88 -4.26
C PRO A 48 -5.78 -4.71 -5.64
N THR A 49 -5.27 -3.75 -6.40
CA THR A 49 -5.50 -3.59 -7.84
C THR A 49 -4.29 -4.12 -8.59
N ASP A 50 -4.42 -4.42 -9.88
CA ASP A 50 -3.28 -4.89 -10.67
C ASP A 50 -2.19 -3.82 -10.80
N ALA A 51 -2.58 -2.54 -10.86
CA ALA A 51 -1.63 -1.43 -10.80
C ALA A 51 -0.83 -1.43 -9.49
N LEU A 52 -1.52 -1.54 -8.34
CA LEU A 52 -0.86 -1.56 -7.03
C LEU A 52 0.03 -2.79 -6.86
N LYS A 53 -0.39 -3.96 -7.36
CA LYS A 53 0.45 -5.17 -7.37
C LYS A 53 1.71 -4.96 -8.20
N ASN A 54 1.59 -4.37 -9.39
CA ASN A 54 2.74 -4.09 -10.25
C ASN A 54 3.71 -3.10 -9.59
N GLU A 55 3.19 -2.06 -8.94
CA GLU A 55 4.00 -1.12 -8.15
C GLU A 55 4.75 -1.84 -7.01
N LEU A 56 4.06 -2.72 -6.25
CA LEU A 56 4.67 -3.52 -5.19
C LEU A 56 5.74 -4.48 -5.73
N SER A 57 5.46 -5.22 -6.80
CA SER A 57 6.41 -6.17 -7.40
C SER A 57 7.65 -5.50 -7.97
N ALA A 58 7.53 -4.25 -8.44
CA ALA A 58 8.69 -3.44 -8.85
C ALA A 58 9.57 -3.04 -7.65
N LEU A 59 9.00 -3.01 -6.44
CA LEU A 59 9.77 -2.80 -5.22
C LEU A 59 10.38 -4.14 -4.75
N GLY A 60 9.60 -5.17 -4.52
CA GLY A 60 10.13 -6.44 -4.02
C GLY A 60 9.04 -7.49 -3.81
N GLU A 61 9.44 -8.64 -3.29
CA GLU A 61 8.51 -9.71 -2.93
C GLU A 61 7.87 -9.40 -1.57
N VAL A 62 6.55 -9.56 -1.46
CA VAL A 62 5.77 -9.35 -0.21
C VAL A 62 5.78 -10.62 0.63
#